data_AF-A0A6N7LPK8-F1
#
_entry.id   AF-A0A6N7LPK8-F1
#
_cell.length_a   1.000
_cell.length_b   1.000
_cell.length_c   1.000
_cell.angle_alpha   90.00
_cell.angle_beta   90.00
_cell.angle_gamma   90.00
#
_symmetry.space_group_name_H-M   'P 1'
#
loop_
_entity.id
_entity.type
_entity.pdbx_description
1 polymer ?
#
loop_
_entity_poly.entity_id
_entity_poly.type
_entity_poly.pdbx_seq_one_letter_code
_entity_poly.pdbx_strand_id
1 'polypeptide(L)' 'MTKPWLLIISGLLLSACSNQAVYDNLQHNQLQECDRAPLSEYEACRERAGMSYEAYQRQRQQVLEDEAPRD' A
#
# COMPACT_ATOMS: atom_id res chain seq x y z
N MET A 1 17.74 -9.93 -33.67
CA MET A 1 17.06 -11.18 -33.24
C MET A 1 16.81 -11.12 -31.74
N THR A 2 15.76 -10.43 -31.30
CA THR A 2 15.33 -10.42 -29.90
C THR A 2 14.75 -11.80 -29.59
N LYS A 3 15.37 -12.54 -28.66
CA LYS A 3 14.87 -13.84 -28.22
C LYS A 3 13.47 -13.61 -27.62
N PRO A 4 12.37 -14.11 -28.21
CA PRO A 4 11.00 -13.86 -27.73
C PRO A 4 10.81 -14.36 -26.28
N TRP A 5 11.66 -15.28 -25.84
CA TRP A 5 11.69 -15.78 -24.47
C TRP A 5 12.05 -14.71 -23.42
N LEU A 6 12.82 -13.68 -23.79
CA LEU A 6 13.12 -12.56 -22.88
C LEU A 6 11.87 -11.73 -22.56
N LEU A 7 10.95 -11.59 -23.53
CA LEU A 7 9.69 -10.88 -23.32
C LEU A 7 8.75 -11.67 -22.40
N ILE A 8 8.72 -13.00 -22.54
CA ILE A 8 7.92 -13.89 -21.69
C ILE A 8 8.43 -13.86 -20.24
N ILE A 9 9.75 -13.93 -20.04
CA ILE A 9 10.36 -13.85 -18.70
C ILE A 9 10.09 -12.49 -18.06
N SER A 10 10.17 -11.39 -18.82
CA SER A 10 9.87 -10.04 -18.32
C SER A 10 8.42 -9.89 -17.85
N GLY A 11 7.46 -10.54 -18.53
CA GLY A 11 6.04 -10.48 -18.15
C GLY A 11 5.75 -11.18 -16.81
N LEU A 12 6.42 -12.30 -16.54
CA LEU A 12 6.23 -13.07 -15.30
C LEU A 12 6.73 -12.31 -14.07
N LEU A 13 7.84 -11.57 -14.20
CA LEU A 13 8.41 -10.79 -13.10
C LEU A 13 7.48 -9.66 -12.61
N LEU A 14 6.62 -9.13 -13.48
CA LEU A 14 5.67 -8.07 -13.12
C LEU A 14 4.53 -8.58 -12.23
N SER A 15 4.19 -9.87 -12.30
CA SER A 15 3.18 -10.48 -11.42
C SER A 15 3.66 -10.75 -9.99
N ALA A 16 4.96 -10.59 -9.72
CA ALA A 16 5.55 -10.85 -8.41
C ALA A 16 5.42 -9.67 -7.42
N CYS A 17 4.87 -8.52 -7.85
CA CYS A 17 4.61 -7.39 -6.96
C CYS A 17 3.46 -7.71 -6.00
N SER A 18 3.78 -7.93 -4.72
CA SER A 18 2.78 -8.09 -3.66
C SER A 18 2.24 -6.73 -3.21
N ASN A 19 0.91 -6.62 -3.12
CA ASN A 19 0.24 -5.42 -2.58
C ASN A 19 0.70 -5.09 -1.15
N GLN A 20 0.99 -6.11 -0.34
CA GLN A 20 1.53 -5.94 1.00
C GLN A 20 2.94 -5.35 0.96
N ALA A 21 3.81 -5.87 0.09
CA ALA A 21 5.17 -5.33 -0.05
C ALA A 21 5.18 -3.86 -0.50
N VAL A 22 4.25 -3.47 -1.38
CA VAL A 22 4.06 -2.06 -1.78
C VAL A 22 3.57 -1.23 -0.60
N TYR A 23 2.57 -1.72 0.14
CA TYR A 23 2.02 -1.05 1.31
C TYR A 23 3.08 -0.82 2.39
N ASP A 24 3.86 -1.85 2.74
CA ASP A 24 4.87 -1.78 3.79
C ASP A 24 5.94 -0.73 3.47
N ASN A 25 6.35 -0.63 2.20
CA ASN A 25 7.28 0.41 1.75
C ASN A 25 6.69 1.82 1.85
N LEU A 26 5.41 1.98 1.49
CA LEU A 26 4.72 3.26 1.64
C LEU A 26 4.58 3.64 3.12
N GLN A 27 4.14 2.69 3.95
CA GLN A 27 3.99 2.85 5.39
C GLN A 27 5.31 3.27 6.04
N HIS A 28 6.40 2.61 5.68
CA HIS A 28 7.73 2.95 6.18
C HIS A 28 8.10 4.41 5.89
N ASN A 29 7.85 4.89 4.67
CA ASN A 29 8.08 6.29 4.32
C ASN A 29 7.16 7.23 5.12
N GLN A 30 5.88 6.90 5.27
CA GLN A 30 4.96 7.74 6.06
C GLN A 30 5.40 7.87 7.52
N LEU A 31 5.89 6.78 8.13
CA LEU A 31 6.43 6.81 9.48
C LEU A 31 7.65 7.73 9.58
N GLN A 32 8.53 7.72 8.58
CA GLN A 32 9.68 8.65 8.52
C GLN A 32 9.24 10.11 8.35
N GLU A 33 8.18 10.38 7.58
CA GLU A 33 7.64 11.75 7.47
C GLU A 33 7.05 12.25 8.78
N CYS A 34 6.51 11.36 9.64
CA CYS A 34 6.03 11.76 10.95
C CYS A 34 7.15 12.33 11.83
N ASP A 35 8.39 11.85 11.70
CA ASP A 35 9.53 12.40 12.44
C ASP A 35 9.87 13.85 12.05
N ARG A 36 9.35 14.31 10.90
CA ARG A 36 9.50 15.68 10.41
C ARG A 36 8.26 16.55 10.70
N ALA A 37 7.19 15.95 11.21
CA ALA A 37 5.96 16.67 11.52
C ALA A 37 6.13 17.58 12.75
N PRO A 38 5.38 18.68 12.87
CA PRO A 38 5.31 19.46 14.10
C PRO A 38 4.92 18.59 15.30
N LEU A 39 5.42 18.92 16.49
CA LEU A 39 5.14 18.13 17.71
C LEU A 39 3.63 17.98 17.99
N SER A 40 2.83 18.99 17.66
CA SER A 40 1.37 18.97 17.80
C SER A 40 0.68 17.92 16.91
N GLU A 41 1.32 17.49 15.82
CA GLU A 41 0.77 16.57 14.83
C GLU A 41 1.44 15.19 14.85
N TYR A 42 2.57 15.05 15.54
CA TYR A 42 3.39 13.84 15.56
C TYR A 42 2.59 12.59 15.93
N GLU A 43 1.87 12.63 17.06
CA GLU A 43 1.12 11.47 17.55
C GLU A 43 -0.02 11.09 16.58
N ALA A 44 -0.78 12.08 16.11
CA ALA A 44 -1.85 11.84 15.15
C ALA A 44 -1.32 11.36 13.77
N CYS A 45 -0.10 11.75 13.39
CA CYS A 45 0.57 11.21 12.21
C CYS A 45 0.95 9.75 12.41
N ARG A 46 1.62 9.44 13.52
CA ARG A 46 2.09 8.09 13.87
C ARG A 46 0.92 7.11 13.98
N GLU A 47 -0.18 7.52 14.57
CA GLU A 47 -1.39 6.70 14.69
C GLU A 47 -1.95 6.31 13.31
N ARG A 48 -2.06 7.27 12.38
CA ARG A 48 -2.54 6.99 11.01
C ARG A 48 -1.54 6.16 10.21
N ALA A 49 -0.26 6.50 10.27
CA ALA A 49 0.80 5.78 9.56
C ALA A 49 1.06 4.38 10.15
N GLY A 50 0.66 4.12 11.39
CA GLY A 50 0.90 2.85 12.09
C GLY A 50 -0.09 1.72 11.77
N MET A 51 -1.07 1.93 10.88
CA MET A 51 -2.10 0.93 10.58
C MET A 51 -1.50 -0.34 9.94
N SER A 52 -1.88 -1.54 10.43
CA SER A 52 -1.45 -2.79 9.81
C SER A 52 -2.06 -2.98 8.42
N TYR A 53 -1.38 -3.73 7.56
CA TYR A 53 -1.88 -4.03 6.22
C TYR A 53 -3.27 -4.69 6.23
N GLU A 54 -3.52 -5.61 7.17
CA GLU A 54 -4.83 -6.27 7.29
C GLU A 54 -5.94 -5.30 7.71
N ALA A 55 -5.63 -4.36 8.61
CA ALA A 55 -6.58 -3.33 9.01
C ALA A 55 -6.90 -2.40 7.83
N TYR A 56 -5.89 -1.98 7.08
CA TYR A 56 -6.05 -1.21 5.85
C TYR A 56 -6.92 -1.94 4.82
N GLN A 57 -6.64 -3.22 4.55
CA GLN A 57 -7.43 -4.00 3.58
C GLN A 57 -8.89 -4.15 4.02
N ARG A 58 -9.15 -4.38 5.32
CA ARG A 58 -10.53 -4.44 5.83
C ARG A 58 -11.27 -3.12 5.66
N GLN A 59 -10.66 -2.00 6.03
CA GLN A 59 -11.28 -0.68 5.86
C GLN A 59 -11.52 -0.36 4.39
N ARG A 60 -10.55 -0.66 3.53
CA ARG A 60 -10.68 -0.48 2.08
C ARG A 60 -11.86 -1.30 1.53
N GLN A 61 -12.01 -2.54 1.97
CA GLN A 61 -13.12 -3.40 1.54
C GLN A 61 -14.47 -2.86 2.00
N GLN A 62 -14.56 -2.39 3.26
CA GLN A 62 -15.78 -1.78 3.80
C GLN A 62 -16.21 -0.56 2.99
N VAL A 63 -15.28 0.34 2.66
CA VAL A 63 -15.58 1.52 1.84
C VAL A 63 -16.13 1.11 0.47
N LEU A 64 -15.53 0.10 -0.17
CA LEU A 64 -16.00 -0.40 -1.47
C LEU A 64 -17.39 -1.04 -1.40
N GLU A 65 -17.72 -1.69 -0.28
CA GLU A 65 -19.04 -2.31 -0.03
C GLU A 65 -20.10 -1.25 0.29
N ASP A 66 -19.75 -0.22 1.07
CA ASP A 66 -20.64 0.88 1.43
C ASP A 66 -20.98 1.79 0.24
N GLU A 67 -20.03 1.95 -0.69
CA GLU A 67 -20.19 2.69 -1.95
C GLU A 67 -20.90 1.88 -3.04
N ALA A 68 -21.07 0.57 -2.87
CA ALA A 68 -21.79 -0.25 -3.83
C ALA A 68 -23.27 0.18 -3.92
N PRO A 69 -23.87 0.21 -5.12
CA PRO A 69 -25.30 0.46 -5.27
C PRO A 69 -26.10 -0.49 -4.37
N ARG A 70 -26.90 0.08 -3.46
CA ARG A 70 -27.86 -0.68 -2.65
C ARG A 70 -29.12 -0.86 -3.49
N ASP A 71 -29.20 -2.00 -4.17
CA ASP A 71 -30.39 -2.48 -4.87
C ASP A 71 -31.56 -2.70 -3.89
#